data_AF-A0AAD7F617-F1
#
_entry.id   AF-A0AAD7F617-F1
#
_cell.length_a   1.000
_cell.length_b   1.000
_cell.length_c   1.000
_cell.angle_alpha   90.00
_cell.angle_beta   90.00
_cell.angle_gamma   90.00
#
_symmetry.space_group_name_H-M   'P 1'
#
loop_
_entity.id
_entity.type
_entity.pdbx_description
1 polymer ?
#
loop_
_entity_poly.entity_id
_entity_poly.type
_entity_poly.pdbx_seq_one_letter_code
_entity_poly.pdbx_strand_id
1 'polypeptide(L)'
;MSESPCPGLLKSNEAPPDTEIPLIRAFLSQQQSRLDALDSQIAGSPSADIELLTQRHAIADRIQAHAAVLSSLRRVPAELWSKIFLVVPSTRRAGNTSRSIPPWRLGHICNFWRDVAVSNPFLW
;
A
#
# COMPACT_ATOMS: atom_id res chain seq x y z
N MET A 1 0.14 16.32 -17.18
CA MET A 1 -0.01 15.46 -15.98
C MET A 1 1.38 15.34 -15.34
N SER A 2 1.57 15.71 -14.07
CA SER A 2 2.90 15.58 -13.44
C SER A 2 3.36 14.11 -13.43
N GLU A 3 4.63 13.87 -13.73
CA GLU A 3 5.22 12.54 -13.63
C GLU A 3 5.38 12.11 -12.16
N SER A 4 5.42 10.80 -11.91
CA SER A 4 5.63 10.26 -10.57
C SER A 4 7.09 10.47 -10.14
N PRO A 5 7.36 10.91 -8.90
CA PRO A 5 8.74 11.03 -8.40
C PRO A 5 9.40 9.68 -8.11
N CYS A 6 8.63 8.59 -8.04
CA CYS A 6 9.13 7.28 -7.59
C CYS A 6 8.51 6.10 -8.37
N PRO A 7 8.68 6.03 -9.72
CA PRO A 7 8.00 5.02 -10.54
C PRO A 7 8.41 3.58 -10.22
N GLY A 8 9.65 3.36 -9.75
CA GLY A 8 10.13 2.04 -9.33
C GLY A 8 9.46 1.55 -8.05
N LEU A 9 9.34 2.42 -7.04
CA LEU A 9 8.76 2.08 -5.73
C LEU A 9 7.26 1.80 -5.78
N LEU A 10 6.55 2.30 -6.80
CA LEU A 10 5.15 1.94 -7.02
C LEU A 10 4.96 0.48 -7.43
N LYS A 11 6.01 -0.15 -7.98
CA LYS A 11 5.99 -1.54 -8.47
C LYS A 11 6.72 -2.51 -7.53
N SER A 12 7.29 -2.01 -6.44
CA SER A 12 8.03 -2.82 -5.46
C SER A 12 7.49 -2.62 -4.04
N ASN A 13 7.88 -3.51 -3.12
CA ASN A 13 7.62 -3.36 -1.68
C ASN A 13 8.83 -2.76 -0.94
N GLU A 14 9.79 -2.20 -1.68
CA GLU A 14 10.97 -1.60 -1.08
C GLU A 14 10.61 -0.32 -0.33
N ALA A 15 11.31 -0.10 0.77
CA ALA A 15 11.21 1.15 1.51
C ALA A 15 11.78 2.29 0.64
N PRO A 16 11.12 3.46 0.60
CA PRO A 16 11.69 4.63 -0.02
C PRO A 16 12.98 5.03 0.72
N PRO A 17 14.05 5.40 -0.01
CA PRO A 17 15.22 5.99 0.62
C PRO A 17 14.85 7.33 1.27
N ASP A 18 15.54 7.69 2.35
CA ASP A 18 15.21 8.89 3.12
C ASP A 18 15.30 10.18 2.28
N THR A 19 16.09 10.18 1.20
CA THR A 19 16.20 11.28 0.23
C THR A 19 14.96 11.44 -0.67
N GLU A 20 14.23 10.36 -0.96
CA GLU A 20 13.03 10.38 -1.80
C GLU A 20 11.76 10.69 -1.00
N ILE A 21 11.75 10.43 0.32
CA ILE A 21 10.60 10.68 1.18
C ILE A 21 10.08 12.13 1.06
N PRO A 22 10.92 13.19 1.13
CA PRO A 22 10.45 14.55 0.94
C PRO A 22 9.83 14.81 -0.43
N LEU A 23 10.38 14.20 -1.50
CA LEU A 23 9.87 14.34 -2.87
C LEU A 23 8.47 13.72 -3.00
N ILE A 24 8.28 12.53 -2.42
CA ILE A 24 6.99 11.84 -2.41
C ILE A 24 5.96 12.64 -1.60
N ARG A 25 6.35 13.20 -0.44
CA ARG A 25 5.46 14.06 0.37
C ARG A 25 5.07 15.34 -0.36
N ALA A 26 6.00 16.00 -1.03
CA ALA A 26 5.72 17.20 -1.82
C ALA A 26 4.76 16.88 -2.98
N PHE A 27 4.98 15.75 -3.66
CA PHE A 27 4.07 15.27 -4.70
C PHE A 27 2.67 14.98 -4.16
N LEU A 28 2.54 14.31 -3.01
CA LEU A 28 1.27 14.03 -2.36
C LEU A 28 0.52 15.33 -1.99
N SER A 29 1.23 16.31 -1.43
CA SER A 29 0.68 17.64 -1.15
C SER A 29 0.12 18.28 -2.42
N GLN A 30 0.88 18.26 -3.52
CA GLN A 30 0.42 18.80 -4.80
C GLN A 30 -0.82 18.06 -5.33
N GLN A 31 -0.85 16.73 -5.26
CA GLN A 31 -2.02 15.97 -5.72
C GLN A 31 -3.24 16.21 -4.84
N GLN A 32 -3.08 16.35 -3.52
CA GLN A 32 -4.18 16.64 -2.61
C GLN A 32 -4.81 17.99 -2.92
N SER A 33 -4.02 19.05 -3.11
CA SER A 33 -4.55 20.36 -3.50
C SER A 33 -5.30 20.32 -4.84
N ARG A 34 -4.87 19.48 -5.79
CA ARG A 34 -5.60 19.27 -7.05
C ARG A 34 -6.92 18.54 -6.84
N LEU A 35 -6.94 17.54 -5.94
CA LEU A 35 -8.17 16.82 -5.59
C LEU A 35 -9.18 17.77 -4.93
N ASP A 36 -8.73 18.59 -3.97
CA ASP A 36 -9.58 19.55 -3.25
C ASP A 36 -10.17 20.61 -4.20
N ALA A 37 -9.38 21.10 -5.16
CA ALA A 37 -9.83 22.04 -6.18
C ALA A 37 -10.86 21.40 -7.15
N LEU A 38 -10.72 20.11 -7.44
CA LEU A 38 -11.66 19.38 -8.28
C LEU A 38 -12.96 19.07 -7.53
N ASP A 39 -12.86 18.66 -6.26
CA ASP A 39 -14.02 18.44 -5.38
C ASP A 39 -14.86 19.72 -5.21
N SER A 40 -14.20 20.88 -5.13
CA SER A 40 -14.89 22.19 -5.11
C SER A 40 -15.63 22.50 -6.41
N GLN A 41 -15.06 22.14 -7.57
CA GLN A 41 -15.72 22.32 -8.87
C GLN A 41 -16.93 21.39 -9.03
N ILE A 42 -16.80 20.12 -8.60
CA ILE A 42 -17.89 19.15 -8.63
C ILE A 42 -19.04 19.60 -7.71
N ALA A 43 -18.73 20.14 -6.52
CA ALA A 43 -19.75 20.67 -5.61
C ALA A 43 -20.49 21.89 -6.19
N GLY A 44 -19.82 22.73 -6.97
CA GLY A 44 -20.39 23.92 -7.61
C GLY A 44 -21.20 23.64 -8.89
N SER A 45 -21.06 22.46 -9.49
CA SER A 45 -21.76 22.04 -10.71
C SER A 45 -22.45 20.69 -10.50
N PRO A 46 -23.67 20.67 -9.93
CA PRO A 46 -24.36 19.45 -9.50
C PRO A 46 -24.79 18.52 -10.65
N SER A 47 -24.67 18.93 -11.90
CA SER A 47 -24.79 18.01 -13.04
C SER A 47 -23.57 17.09 -13.07
N ALA A 48 -23.81 15.77 -13.06
CA ALA A 48 -22.76 14.75 -13.12
C ALA A 48 -21.92 14.87 -14.39
N ASP A 49 -20.82 15.61 -14.30
CA ASP A 49 -19.77 15.58 -15.30
C ASP A 49 -18.93 14.31 -15.08
N ILE A 50 -19.23 13.29 -15.88
CA ILE A 50 -18.54 12.00 -15.86
C ILE A 50 -17.02 12.20 -16.01
N GLU A 51 -16.59 13.22 -16.75
CA GLU A 51 -15.18 13.52 -16.95
C GLU A 51 -14.53 13.99 -15.63
N LEU A 52 -15.17 14.93 -14.92
CA LEU A 52 -14.68 15.40 -13.62
C LEU A 52 -14.62 14.28 -12.58
N LEU A 53 -15.64 13.42 -12.52
CA LEU A 53 -15.64 12.26 -11.60
C LEU A 53 -14.53 11.26 -11.95
N THR A 54 -14.27 11.04 -13.23
CA THR A 54 -13.19 10.17 -13.70
C THR A 54 -11.83 10.75 -13.32
N GLN A 55 -11.63 12.05 -13.51
CA GLN A 55 -10.40 12.74 -13.11
C GLN A 55 -10.19 12.68 -11.59
N ARG A 56 -11.27 12.84 -10.81
CA ARG A 56 -11.23 12.74 -9.34
C ARG A 56 -10.74 11.37 -8.90
N HIS A 57 -11.34 10.30 -9.41
CA HIS A 57 -10.91 8.94 -9.10
C HIS A 57 -9.45 8.70 -9.50
N ALA A 58 -9.03 9.14 -10.69
CA ALA A 58 -7.65 8.98 -11.13
C ALA A 58 -6.64 9.71 -10.20
N ILE A 59 -6.98 10.89 -9.67
CA ILE A 59 -6.13 11.61 -8.71
C ILE A 59 -6.12 10.89 -7.35
N ALA A 60 -7.29 10.45 -6.86
CA ALA A 60 -7.41 9.72 -5.61
C ALA A 60 -6.59 8.41 -5.63
N ASP A 61 -6.67 7.63 -6.72
CA ASP A 61 -5.89 6.40 -6.90
C ASP A 61 -4.39 6.69 -6.90
N ARG A 62 -3.96 7.80 -7.56
CA ARG A 62 -2.57 8.24 -7.54
C ARG A 62 -2.10 8.61 -6.14
N ILE A 63 -2.92 9.33 -5.37
CA ILE A 63 -2.62 9.67 -3.97
C ILE A 63 -2.45 8.40 -3.15
N GLN A 64 -3.41 7.47 -3.24
CA GLN A 64 -3.38 6.21 -2.50
C GLN A 64 -2.12 5.40 -2.83
N ALA A 65 -1.77 5.28 -4.11
CA ALA A 65 -0.59 4.54 -4.54
C ALA A 65 0.72 5.13 -3.98
N HIS A 66 0.88 6.46 -4.00
CA HIS A 66 2.09 7.12 -3.49
C HIS A 66 2.12 7.17 -1.95
N ALA A 67 0.97 7.30 -1.29
CA ALA A 67 0.87 7.22 0.17
C ALA A 67 1.27 5.83 0.67
N ALA A 68 0.91 4.77 -0.06
CA ALA A 68 1.30 3.40 0.27
C ALA A 68 2.83 3.17 0.19
N VAL A 69 3.56 3.96 -0.62
CA VAL A 69 5.04 3.94 -0.64
C VAL A 69 5.63 4.42 0.68
N LEU A 70 5.00 5.39 1.33
CA LEU A 70 5.44 5.91 2.63
C LEU A 70 4.96 5.06 3.82
N SER A 71 4.28 3.94 3.59
CA SER A 71 3.80 3.05 4.65
C SER A 71 4.96 2.52 5.47
N SER A 72 4.83 2.58 6.80
CA SER A 72 5.81 2.02 7.73
C SER A 72 6.01 0.52 7.52
N LEU A 73 5.01 -0.18 6.99
CA LEU A 73 5.05 -1.62 6.69
C LEU A 73 6.20 -1.99 5.72
N ARG A 74 6.63 -1.07 4.86
CA ARG A 74 7.77 -1.29 3.95
C ARG A 74 9.14 -1.20 4.64
N ARG A 75 9.20 -0.60 5.83
CA ARG A 75 10.42 -0.45 6.65
C ARG A 75 10.55 -1.52 7.73
N VAL A 76 9.52 -2.34 7.95
CA VAL A 76 9.54 -3.40 8.96
C VAL A 76 10.50 -4.51 8.51
N PRO A 77 11.53 -4.86 9.31
CA PRO A 77 12.45 -5.94 8.97
C PRO A 77 11.76 -7.30 8.81
N ALA A 78 12.36 -8.18 8.01
CA ALA A 78 11.86 -9.52 7.72
C ALA A 78 11.66 -10.37 8.99
N GLU A 79 12.52 -10.18 10.00
CA GLU A 79 12.46 -10.88 11.29
C GLU A 79 11.22 -10.50 12.08
N LEU A 80 10.78 -9.24 12.00
CA LEU A 80 9.56 -8.79 12.67
C LEU A 80 8.32 -9.30 11.93
N TRP A 81 8.33 -9.32 10.60
CA TRP A 81 7.28 -9.97 9.82
C TRP A 81 7.15 -11.46 10.15
N SER A 82 8.28 -12.15 10.26
CA SER A 82 8.33 -13.55 10.68
C SER A 82 7.67 -13.79 12.05
N LYS A 83 7.96 -12.92 13.03
CA LYS A 83 7.30 -12.99 14.35
C LYS A 83 5.80 -12.73 14.25
N ILE A 84 5.39 -11.73 13.46
CA ILE A 84 3.96 -11.44 13.20
C ILE A 84 3.26 -12.67 12.64
N PHE A 85 3.84 -13.33 11.63
CA PHE A 85 3.24 -14.53 11.01
C PHE A 85 3.03 -15.69 11.99
N LEU A 86 3.91 -15.84 12.99
CA LEU A 86 3.82 -16.88 14.01
C LEU A 86 2.74 -16.61 15.07
N VAL A 87 2.47 -15.34 15.38
CA VAL A 87 1.53 -14.96 16.45
C VAL A 87 0.11 -14.69 15.94
N VAL A 88 -0.05 -14.44 14.64
CA VAL A 88 -1.37 -14.18 14.07
C VAL A 88 -2.15 -15.51 13.93
N PRO A 89 -3.32 -15.64 14.60
CA PRO A 89 -4.12 -16.86 14.53
C PRO A 89 -4.58 -17.16 13.11
N SER A 90 -4.60 -18.44 12.74
CA SER A 90 -5.25 -18.85 11.50
C SER A 90 -6.77 -18.60 11.60
N THR A 91 -7.31 -17.74 10.73
CA THR A 91 -8.74 -17.34 10.75
C THR A 91 -9.68 -18.41 10.17
N ARG A 92 -9.52 -19.69 10.49
CA ARG A 92 -10.49 -20.74 10.09
C ARG A 92 -11.03 -21.55 11.27
N ARG A 93 -12.37 -21.47 11.36
CA ARG A 93 -13.39 -22.33 12.01
C ARG A 93 -12.89 -23.33 13.06
N ALA A 94 -13.52 -23.23 14.23
CA ALA A 94 -13.46 -24.13 15.37
C ALA A 94 -13.03 -25.56 14.98
N GLY A 95 -11.85 -25.98 15.44
CA GLY A 95 -11.35 -27.36 15.29
C GLY A 95 -9.91 -27.47 14.81
N ASN A 96 -9.31 -26.43 14.23
CA ASN A 96 -7.89 -26.45 13.88
C ASN A 96 -7.03 -25.85 15.00
N THR A 97 -6.14 -26.65 15.59
CA THR A 97 -5.23 -26.25 16.68
C THR A 97 -4.02 -25.45 16.21
N SER A 98 -3.86 -25.24 14.90
CA SER A 98 -2.74 -24.48 14.36
C SER A 98 -2.85 -22.99 14.68
N ARG A 99 -1.87 -22.49 15.45
CA ARG A 99 -1.80 -21.11 15.97
C ARG A 99 -1.33 -20.08 14.93
N SER A 100 -0.79 -20.49 13.79
CA SER A 100 -0.17 -19.59 12.81
C SER A 100 -0.87 -19.62 11.44
N ILE A 101 -0.76 -18.53 10.70
CA ILE A 101 -1.23 -18.46 9.30
C ILE A 101 -0.42 -19.47 8.46
N PRO A 102 -1.08 -20.31 7.64
CA PRO A 102 -0.36 -21.22 6.76
C PRO A 102 0.61 -20.49 5.80
N PRO A 103 1.88 -20.92 5.67
CA PRO A 103 2.91 -20.23 4.88
C PRO A 103 2.48 -19.90 3.45
N TRP A 104 1.78 -20.83 2.80
CA TRP A 104 1.34 -20.66 1.41
C TRP A 104 0.35 -19.50 1.25
N ARG A 105 -0.47 -19.17 2.26
CA ARG A 105 -1.36 -18.00 2.20
C ARG A 105 -0.58 -16.70 2.20
N LEU A 106 0.49 -16.63 2.99
CA LEU A 106 1.37 -15.46 3.05
C LEU A 106 2.06 -15.25 1.69
N GLY A 107 2.46 -16.33 1.04
CA GLY A 107 3.05 -16.32 -0.29
C GLY A 107 2.13 -15.83 -1.43
N HIS A 108 0.80 -15.76 -1.21
CA HIS A 108 -0.14 -15.20 -2.19
C HIS A 108 -0.36 -13.69 -2.02
N ILE A 109 0.14 -13.07 -0.94
CA ILE A 109 -0.07 -11.64 -0.66
C ILE A 109 0.89 -10.79 -1.48
N CYS A 110 2.20 -11.03 -1.36
CA CYS A 110 3.22 -10.39 -2.20
C CYS A 110 4.52 -11.19 -2.21
N ASN A 111 5.45 -10.84 -3.12
CA ASN A 111 6.75 -11.51 -3.22
C ASN A 111 7.55 -11.42 -1.92
N PHE A 112 7.60 -10.24 -1.28
CA PHE A 112 8.31 -10.06 -0.02
C PHE A 112 7.78 -10.97 1.10
N TRP A 113 6.46 -11.10 1.25
CA TRP A 113 5.88 -12.00 2.26
C TRP A 113 6.13 -13.47 1.95
N ARG A 114 6.19 -13.84 0.67
CA ARG A 114 6.60 -15.19 0.24
C ARG A 114 8.03 -15.48 0.67
N ASP A 115 8.95 -14.56 0.40
CA ASP A 115 10.36 -14.72 0.73
C ASP A 115 10.55 -14.87 2.25
N VAL A 116 9.89 -14.01 3.03
CA VAL A 116 9.89 -14.09 4.50
C VAL A 116 9.32 -15.44 4.97
N ALA A 117 8.18 -15.88 4.45
CA ALA A 117 7.55 -17.14 4.88
C ALA A 117 8.34 -18.39 4.50
N VAL A 118 8.98 -18.42 3.34
CA VAL A 118 9.86 -19.52 2.90
C VAL A 118 11.15 -19.56 3.74
N SER A 119 11.69 -18.40 4.09
CA SER A 119 12.93 -18.29 4.87
C SER A 119 12.77 -18.65 6.35
N ASN A 120 11.54 -18.83 6.85
CA ASN A 120 11.26 -19.09 8.26
C ASN A 120 10.74 -20.53 8.48
N PRO A 121 11.61 -21.45 8.95
CA PRO A 121 11.24 -22.85 9.18
C PRO A 121 10.13 -23.05 10.22
N PHE A 122 9.92 -22.12 11.15
CA PHE A 122 8.90 -22.26 12.20
C PHE A 122 7.45 -22.13 11.69
N LEU A 123 7.26 -21.72 10.42
CA LEU A 123 5.94 -21.64 9.81
C LEU A 123 5.51 -22.96 9.13
N TRP A 124 6.44 -23.90 8.91
CA TRP A 124 6.22 -25.19 8.24
C TRP A 124 6.12 -26.34 9.24
#